data_AF-A0AAD3RY59-F1
#
_entry.id   AF-A0AAD3RY59-F1
#
_cell.length_a   1.000
_cell.length_b   1.000
_cell.length_c   1.000
_cell.angle_alpha   90.00
_cell.angle_beta   90.00
_cell.angle_gamma   90.00
#
_symmetry.space_group_name_H-M   'P 1'
#
loop_
_entity.id
_entity.type
_entity.pdbx_description
1 polymer ?
#
loop_
_entity_poly.entity_id
_entity_poly.type
_entity_poly.pdbx_seq_one_letter_code
_entity_poly.pdbx_strand_id
1 'polypeptide(L)'
;MRILKCLLLIQVIDPIHDQTLFLNEKHKKQLKEEYNVEPWTFEQYIGEAIFIPVGCPHQVRNRQSCIKVALDFVSPENLEECTRLTEEFRLLPKNHRAKEDKLEVKKMTLYAVSSAVREARSLLSALKPTE
;
A
#
# COMPACT_ATOMS: atom_id res chain seq x y z
N MET A 1 29.91 1.08 -1.61
CA MET A 1 29.87 2.33 -0.84
C MET A 1 29.61 1.97 0.62
N ARG A 2 30.61 2.16 1.49
CA ARG A 2 30.58 1.83 2.93
C ARG A 2 29.85 2.93 3.70
N ILE A 3 28.97 2.58 4.64
CA ILE A 3 28.56 3.42 5.78
C ILE A 3 28.38 2.45 6.96
N LEU A 4 29.44 2.12 7.71
CA LEU A 4 29.87 2.71 9.00
C LEU A 4 28.77 3.04 10.01
N LYS A 5 28.87 2.37 11.18
CA LYS A 5 28.42 2.71 12.54
C LYS A 5 27.61 4.02 12.73
N CYS A 6 26.36 3.83 13.19
CA CYS A 6 25.70 4.52 14.30
C CYS A 6 26.03 6.03 14.50
N LEU A 7 25.10 6.94 14.18
CA LEU A 7 24.78 8.18 14.92
C LEU A 7 23.89 9.14 14.09
N LEU A 8 22.59 9.02 14.29
CA LEU A 8 21.62 10.11 14.49
C LEU A 8 20.32 9.37 14.82
N LEU A 9 19.76 9.62 16.00
CA LEU A 9 18.43 9.13 16.37
C LEU A 9 17.44 9.70 15.36
N ILE A 10 17.23 9.02 14.24
CA ILE A 10 15.97 9.14 13.53
C ILE A 10 14.96 8.67 14.56
N GLN A 11 14.21 9.60 15.14
CA GLN A 11 13.12 9.24 16.04
C GLN A 11 12.14 8.45 15.18
N VAL A 12 12.22 7.12 15.30
CA VAL A 12 11.27 6.21 14.65
C VAL A 12 9.97 6.38 15.40
N ILE A 13 9.01 7.03 14.76
CA ILE A 13 7.66 7.21 15.26
C ILE A 13 6.89 5.91 15.02
N ASP A 14 7.01 5.36 13.81
CA ASP A 14 6.42 4.10 13.41
C ASP A 14 7.40 3.33 12.51
N PRO A 15 7.89 2.16 12.94
CA PRO A 15 8.94 1.43 12.22
C PRO A 15 8.52 0.94 10.82
N ILE A 16 7.22 0.83 10.56
CA ILE A 16 6.68 0.40 9.25
C ILE A 16 6.45 1.63 8.37
N HIS A 17 5.76 2.64 8.90
CA HIS A 17 5.31 3.79 8.13
C HIS A 17 6.38 4.87 7.93
N ASP A 18 7.45 4.88 8.74
CA ASP A 18 8.59 5.76 8.52
C ASP A 18 9.43 5.36 7.30
N GLN A 19 9.40 4.07 6.92
CA GLN A 19 10.14 3.50 5.78
C GLN A 19 11.66 3.76 5.87
N THR A 20 12.23 3.80 7.08
CA THR A 20 13.65 4.09 7.33
C THR A 20 14.50 2.85 7.60
N LEU A 21 13.87 1.68 7.68
CA LEU A 21 14.52 0.40 7.98
C LEU A 21 14.60 -0.49 6.75
N PHE A 22 15.74 -1.17 6.58
CA PHE A 22 15.91 -2.25 5.60
C PHE A 22 16.28 -3.53 6.33
N LEU A 23 15.48 -4.59 6.17
CA LEU A 23 15.70 -5.88 6.81
C LEU A 23 16.76 -6.67 6.04
N ASN A 24 17.92 -6.88 6.67
CA ASN A 24 18.96 -7.77 6.18
C ASN A 24 18.69 -9.22 6.63
N GLU A 25 19.51 -10.17 6.17
CA GLU A 25 19.35 -11.60 6.50
C GLU A 25 19.36 -11.90 8.00
N LYS A 26 20.13 -11.13 8.80
CA LYS A 26 20.10 -11.26 10.25
C LYS A 26 18.73 -10.84 10.80
N HIS A 27 18.19 -9.70 10.39
CA HIS A 27 16.87 -9.23 10.83
C HIS A 27 15.75 -10.21 10.43
N LYS A 28 15.80 -10.73 9.19
CA LYS A 28 14.82 -11.72 8.71
C LYS A 28 14.89 -13.02 9.52
N LYS A 29 16.10 -13.49 9.84
CA LYS A 29 16.29 -14.67 10.70
C LYS A 29 15.72 -14.45 12.10
N GLN A 30 15.99 -13.30 12.72
CA GLN A 30 15.41 -12.96 14.02
C GLN A 30 13.89 -12.89 13.99
N LEU A 31 13.29 -12.29 12.96
CA LEU A 31 11.83 -12.27 12.78
C LEU A 31 11.22 -13.67 12.72
N LYS A 32 11.90 -14.61 12.04
CA LYS A 32 11.46 -16.01 11.99
C LYS A 32 11.58 -16.69 13.34
N GLU A 33 12.70 -16.53 14.03
CA GLU A 33 12.99 -17.21 15.29
C GLU A 33 12.12 -16.68 16.46
N GLU A 34 11.94 -15.37 16.55
CA GLU A 34 11.28 -14.71 17.68
C GLU A 34 9.76 -14.56 17.47
N TYR A 35 9.32 -14.40 16.22
CA TYR A 35 7.92 -14.05 15.89
C TYR A 35 7.28 -14.96 14.84
N ASN A 36 8.00 -15.96 14.32
CA ASN A 36 7.55 -16.81 13.20
C ASN A 36 7.12 -16.02 11.95
N VAL A 37 7.71 -14.84 11.74
CA VAL A 37 7.46 -14.00 10.56
C VAL A 37 8.51 -14.30 9.51
N GLU A 38 8.07 -14.70 8.31
CA GLU A 38 8.96 -15.07 7.20
C GLU A 38 8.62 -14.27 5.94
N PRO A 39 9.57 -13.47 5.40
CA PRO A 39 9.33 -12.71 4.19
C PRO A 39 9.54 -13.58 2.93
N TRP A 40 8.77 -13.29 1.89
CA TRP A 40 9.00 -13.85 0.55
C TRP A 40 9.99 -12.96 -0.20
N THR A 41 10.99 -13.57 -0.84
CA THR A 41 11.99 -12.86 -1.65
C THR A 41 11.98 -13.42 -3.07
N PHE A 42 11.87 -12.52 -4.05
CA PHE A 42 11.93 -12.86 -5.47
C PHE A 42 12.62 -11.73 -6.24
N GLU A 43 13.05 -12.05 -7.47
CA GLU A 43 13.71 -11.10 -8.36
C GLU A 43 12.72 -10.57 -9.38
N GLN A 44 12.88 -9.29 -9.74
CA GLN A 44 12.14 -8.66 -10.83
C GLN A 44 13.09 -8.44 -12.01
N TYR A 45 12.72 -8.95 -13.17
CA TYR A 45 13.42 -8.76 -14.43
C TYR A 45 12.74 -7.71 -15.32
N ILE A 46 13.41 -7.32 -16.39
CA ILE A 46 12.90 -6.33 -17.35
C ILE A 46 11.62 -6.88 -17.99
N GLY A 47 10.58 -6.05 -18.04
CA GLY A 47 9.27 -6.39 -18.61
C GLY A 47 8.30 -7.04 -17.62
N GLU A 48 8.73 -7.35 -16.39
CA GLU A 48 7.85 -7.92 -15.37
C GLU A 48 7.08 -6.84 -14.60
N ALA A 49 5.79 -7.07 -14.42
CA ALA A 49 4.94 -6.31 -13.52
C ALA A 49 4.76 -7.08 -12.21
N ILE A 50 4.84 -6.38 -11.09
CA ILE A 50 4.60 -6.92 -9.75
C ILE A 50 3.36 -6.28 -9.19
N PHE A 51 2.41 -7.10 -8.75
CA PHE A 51 1.24 -6.66 -8.02
C PHE A 51 1.49 -6.85 -6.52
N ILE A 52 1.39 -5.76 -5.76
CA ILE A 52 1.56 -5.77 -4.31
C ILE A 52 0.18 -5.47 -3.72
N PRO A 53 -0.44 -6.41 -2.99
CA PRO A 53 -1.72 -6.19 -2.36
C PRO A 53 -1.68 -5.10 -1.30
N VAL A 54 -2.83 -4.49 -1.04
CA VAL A 54 -3.00 -3.54 0.06
C VAL A 54 -2.56 -4.15 1.39
N GLY A 55 -1.89 -3.36 2.22
CA GLY A 55 -1.44 -3.79 3.55
C GLY A 55 -0.22 -4.72 3.57
N CYS A 56 0.35 -5.08 2.41
CA CYS A 56 1.55 -5.92 2.35
C CYS A 56 2.84 -5.09 2.50
N PRO A 57 3.56 -5.16 3.65
CA PRO A 57 4.82 -4.46 3.82
C PRO A 57 5.87 -5.09 2.93
N HIS A 58 6.60 -4.28 2.17
CA HIS A 58 7.62 -4.75 1.25
C HIS A 58 8.84 -3.81 1.24
N GLN A 59 9.98 -4.36 0.86
CA GLN A 59 11.22 -3.61 0.68
C GLN A 59 11.85 -3.96 -0.67
N VAL A 60 12.46 -2.98 -1.32
CA VAL A 60 13.04 -3.14 -2.65
C VAL A 60 14.52 -2.81 -2.61
N ARG A 61 15.33 -3.62 -3.30
CA ARG A 61 16.75 -3.36 -3.51
C ARG A 61 17.10 -3.55 -4.98
N ASN A 62 17.76 -2.56 -5.56
CA ASN A 62 18.26 -2.66 -6.93
C ASN A 62 19.57 -3.48 -6.95
N ARG A 63 19.58 -4.60 -7.69
CA ARG A 63 20.79 -5.43 -7.90
C ARG A 63 21.71 -4.86 -8.98
N GLN A 64 21.15 -4.08 -9.90
CA GLN A 64 21.81 -3.39 -11.02
C GLN A 64 21.14 -2.02 -11.21
N SER A 65 21.73 -1.15 -12.02
CA SER A 65 21.08 0.11 -12.41
C SER A 65 19.78 -0.17 -13.17
N CYS A 66 18.66 0.36 -12.69
CA CYS A 66 17.34 0.13 -13.27
C CYS A 66 16.42 1.34 -13.05
N ILE A 67 15.41 1.46 -13.91
CA ILE A 67 14.28 2.40 -13.76
C ILE A 67 13.03 1.57 -13.49
N LYS A 68 12.19 2.03 -12.57
CA LYS A 68 10.91 1.40 -12.23
C LYS A 68 9.80 2.45 -12.29
N VAL A 69 8.62 2.05 -12.75
CA VAL A 69 7.40 2.84 -12.67
C VAL A 69 6.45 2.12 -11.72
N ALA A 70 5.86 2.86 -10.79
CA ALA A 70 4.89 2.35 -9.84
C ALA A 70 3.64 3.22 -9.89
N LEU A 71 2.48 2.58 -9.73
CA LEU A 71 1.19 3.23 -9.66
C LEU A 71 0.38 2.56 -8.55
N ASP A 72 -0.14 3.37 -7.63
CA ASP A 72 -1.09 2.91 -6.63
C ASP A 72 -2.50 2.92 -7.22
N PHE A 73 -3.29 1.89 -6.94
CA PHE A 73 -4.69 1.80 -7.36
C PHE A 73 -5.54 1.17 -6.27
N VAL A 74 -6.85 1.43 -6.31
CA VAL A 74 -7.84 0.83 -5.40
C VAL A 74 -8.75 -0.08 -6.22
N SER A 75 -8.75 -1.37 -5.88
CA SER A 75 -9.69 -2.33 -6.47
C SER A 75 -10.92 -2.49 -5.55
N PRO A 76 -12.12 -2.78 -6.10
CA PRO A 76 -13.32 -2.97 -5.29
C PRO A 76 -13.17 -4.06 -4.23
N GLU A 77 -12.45 -5.14 -4.55
CA GLU A 77 -12.23 -6.31 -3.69
C GLU A 77 -11.43 -5.96 -2.43
N ASN A 78 -10.62 -4.91 -2.49
CA ASN A 78 -9.72 -4.49 -1.42
C ASN A 78 -10.26 -3.30 -0.61
N LEU A 79 -11.50 -2.87 -0.89
CA LEU A 79 -12.03 -1.61 -0.34
C LEU A 79 -12.09 -1.61 1.20
N GLU A 80 -12.47 -2.73 1.80
CA GLU A 80 -12.54 -2.89 3.25
C GLU A 80 -11.16 -2.71 3.89
N GLU A 81 -10.15 -3.43 3.38
CA GLU A 81 -8.77 -3.33 3.86
C GLU A 81 -8.17 -1.93 3.63
N CYS A 82 -8.42 -1.32 2.46
CA CYS A 82 -8.04 0.07 2.19
C CYS A 82 -8.64 1.01 3.23
N THR A 83 -9.92 0.84 3.57
CA THR A 83 -10.60 1.67 4.57
C THR A 83 -10.02 1.47 5.96
N ARG A 84 -9.74 0.22 6.36
CA ARG A 84 -9.11 -0.11 7.64
C ARG A 84 -7.74 0.57 7.78
N LEU A 85 -6.88 0.46 6.77
CA LEU A 85 -5.56 1.10 6.77
C LEU A 85 -5.66 2.63 6.79
N THR A 86 -6.62 3.23 6.09
CA THR A 86 -6.88 4.68 6.19
C THR A 86 -7.19 5.09 7.63
N GLU A 87 -7.94 4.29 8.40
CA GLU A 87 -8.18 4.58 9.81
C GLU A 87 -6.93 4.40 10.68
N GLU A 88 -6.09 3.40 10.41
CA GLU A 88 -4.81 3.21 11.11
C GLU A 88 -3.87 4.41 10.91
N PHE A 89 -3.75 4.92 9.68
CA PHE A 89 -2.92 6.09 9.40
C PHE A 89 -3.40 7.35 10.13
N ARG A 90 -4.71 7.47 10.42
CA ARG A 90 -5.25 8.61 11.17
C ARG A 90 -4.80 8.63 12.62
N LEU A 91 -4.40 7.49 13.18
CA LEU A 91 -3.85 7.37 14.53
C LEU A 91 -2.42 7.93 14.63
N LEU A 92 -1.72 8.08 13.51
CA LEU A 92 -0.37 8.64 13.47
C LEU A 92 -0.35 10.12 13.91
N PRO A 93 0.79 10.67 14.36
CA PRO A 93 0.89 12.08 14.73
C PRO A 93 0.48 13.04 13.60
N LYS A 94 -0.04 14.23 13.96
CA LYS A 94 -0.59 15.20 12.97
C LYS A 94 0.36 15.53 11.82
N ASN A 95 1.66 15.55 12.07
CA ASN A 95 2.68 15.91 11.08
C ASN A 95 3.39 14.69 10.47
N HIS A 96 2.86 13.48 10.69
CA HIS A 96 3.45 12.26 10.15
C HIS A 96 3.10 12.11 8.67
N ARG A 97 4.11 11.92 7.80
CA ARG A 97 3.95 11.84 6.33
C ARG A 97 2.93 10.79 5.86
N ALA A 98 2.82 9.67 6.56
CA ALA A 98 1.89 8.60 6.19
C ALA A 98 0.43 8.88 6.60
N LYS A 99 0.17 9.95 7.36
CA LYS A 99 -1.18 10.35 7.78
C LYS A 99 -1.98 11.01 6.64
N GLU A 100 -1.31 11.50 5.61
CA GLU A 100 -1.95 12.11 4.45
C GLU A 100 -2.82 11.09 3.72
N ASP A 101 -4.10 11.42 3.50
CA ASP A 101 -5.02 10.58 2.73
C ASP A 101 -4.74 10.75 1.22
N LYS A 102 -3.74 10.02 0.73
CA LYS A 102 -3.27 10.15 -0.66
C LYS A 102 -4.23 9.55 -1.68
N LEU A 103 -4.92 8.47 -1.29
CA LEU A 103 -5.79 7.71 -2.17
C LEU A 103 -7.25 8.18 -2.09
N GLU A 104 -7.66 8.84 -1.01
CA GLU A 104 -9.02 9.37 -0.83
C GLU A 104 -10.08 8.27 -1.06
N VAL A 105 -9.84 7.08 -0.48
CA VAL A 105 -10.60 5.84 -0.73
C VAL A 105 -12.10 6.04 -0.55
N LYS A 106 -12.50 6.79 0.48
CA LYS A 106 -13.92 7.10 0.77
C LYS A 106 -14.56 7.93 -0.33
N LYS A 107 -13.82 8.90 -0.88
CA LYS A 107 -14.27 9.75 -1.98
C LYS A 107 -14.40 8.94 -3.26
N MET A 108 -13.41 8.10 -3.58
CA MET A 108 -13.49 7.18 -4.73
C MET A 108 -14.71 6.27 -4.62
N THR A 109 -14.96 5.71 -3.44
CA THR A 109 -16.12 4.84 -3.16
C THR A 109 -17.43 5.57 -3.39
N LEU A 110 -17.56 6.80 -2.86
CA LEU A 110 -18.76 7.61 -3.04
C LEU A 110 -19.06 7.88 -4.53
N TYR A 111 -18.03 8.21 -5.32
CA TYR A 111 -18.20 8.42 -6.76
C TYR A 111 -18.53 7.13 -7.51
N ALA A 112 -17.90 6.01 -7.15
CA ALA A 112 -18.18 4.71 -7.75
C ALA A 112 -19.64 4.30 -7.52
N VAL A 113 -20.14 4.41 -6.28
CA VAL A 113 -21.54 4.12 -5.92
C VAL A 113 -22.49 5.08 -6.64
N SER A 114 -22.18 6.38 -6.67
CA SER A 114 -23.00 7.38 -7.38
C SER A 114 -23.12 7.06 -8.87
N SER A 115 -22.01 6.64 -9.50
CA SER A 115 -22.01 6.24 -10.91
C SER A 115 -22.85 4.99 -11.13
N ALA A 116 -22.69 3.96 -10.29
CA ALA A 116 -23.45 2.71 -10.38
C ALA A 116 -24.96 2.95 -10.21
N VAL A 117 -25.37 3.80 -9.26
CA VAL A 117 -26.79 4.17 -9.05
C VAL A 117 -27.35 4.89 -10.27
N ARG A 118 -26.59 5.81 -10.88
CA ARG A 118 -27.01 6.51 -12.10
C ARG A 118 -27.21 5.55 -13.27
N GLU A 119 -26.28 4.62 -13.46
CA GLU A 119 -26.36 3.60 -14.49
C GLU A 119 -27.57 2.67 -14.29
N ALA A 120 -27.75 2.16 -13.06
CA ALA A 120 -28.90 1.32 -12.72
C ALA A 120 -30.23 2.04 -12.98
N ARG A 121 -30.36 3.33 -12.64
CA ARG A 121 -31.57 4.12 -12.93
C ARG A 121 -31.82 4.27 -14.42
N SER A 122 -30.77 4.50 -15.21
CA SER A 122 -30.86 4.60 -16.68
C SER A 122 -31.38 3.29 -17.28
N LEU A 123 -30.80 2.15 -16.87
CA LEU A 123 -31.23 0.83 -17.33
C LEU A 123 -32.66 0.51 -16.92
N LEU A 124 -33.04 0.78 -15.67
CA LEU A 124 -34.42 0.59 -15.19
C LEU A 124 -35.42 1.45 -15.96
N SER A 125 -35.05 2.66 -16.37
CA SER A 125 -35.92 3.51 -17.19
C SER A 125 -36.10 2.98 -18.61
N ALA A 126 -35.07 2.37 -19.19
CA ALA A 126 -35.11 1.77 -20.52
C ALA A 126 -35.86 0.44 -20.57
N LEU A 127 -35.96 -0.25 -19.43
CA LEU A 127 -36.71 -1.51 -19.28
C LEU A 127 -38.21 -1.32 -19.04
N LYS A 128 -38.68 -0.08 -18.80
CA LYS A 128 -40.12 0.18 -18.68
C LYS A 128 -40.76 -0.05 -20.06
N PRO A 129 -41.83 -0.86 -20.16
CA PRO A 129 -42.57 -0.99 -21.41
C PRO A 129 -43.08 0.39 -21.82
N THR A 130 -42.87 0.76 -23.08
CA THR A 130 -43.65 1.82 -23.72
C THR A 130 -45.11 1.35 -23.76
N GLU A 131 -45.97 1.98 -22.96
CA GLU A 131 -47.42 1.98 -23.17
C GLU A 131 -47.78 2.64 -24.50
#